data_AF-A0A355I902-F1
#
_entry.id   AF-A0A355I902-F1
#
_cell.length_a   1.000
_cell.length_b   1.000
_cell.length_c   1.000
_cell.angle_alpha   90.00
_cell.angle_beta   90.00
_cell.angle_gamma   90.00
#
_symmetry.space_group_name_H-M   'P 1'
#
loop_
_entity.id
_entity.type
_entity.pdbx_description
1 polymer ?
#
loop_
_entity_poly.entity_id
_entity_poly.type
_entity_poly.pdbx_seq_one_letter_code
_entity_poly.pdbx_strand_id
1 'polypeptide(L)'
;VALTRYICITIGKYLGERVGWTATDALRDEFVRHCLKLDMSFHKARTPGELIERLDGDINLLTNFFSQFVVGIVFNTLLLVGIVLALFMEDWRIGLGMMFFTILAVVVLIALNQKGIKNWAAARQANASFYGFLGERLSGTEDIRSCGANDFVLKRFYEALRGWLPKFIKADMSHFYLWIGSLLVFGIGMALVLATGALLYRAGTVSLGTVFLIFSYTTLLERPISQIRRQMQDLQRAAAAIDRVGKIFAIKSNLRGPGMGMSDRHEPGSQAELC
;
A
#
# COMPACT_ATOMS: atom_id res chain seq x y z
N VAL A 1 9.65 25.76 -18.31
CA VAL A 1 9.89 24.63 -17.39
C VAL A 1 8.64 24.19 -16.63
N ALA A 2 7.93 25.09 -15.91
CA ALA A 2 6.75 24.72 -15.12
C ALA A 2 5.58 24.13 -15.96
N LEU A 3 5.24 24.75 -17.09
CA LEU A 3 4.20 24.26 -18.01
C LEU A 3 4.55 22.88 -18.58
N THR A 4 5.79 22.69 -19.04
CA THR A 4 6.28 21.40 -19.57
C THR A 4 6.17 20.29 -18.53
N ARG A 5 6.54 20.58 -17.27
CA ARG A 5 6.39 19.64 -16.16
C ARG A 5 4.93 19.30 -15.89
N TYR A 6 4.04 20.29 -15.88
CA TYR A 6 2.61 20.05 -15.69
C TYR A 6 2.01 19.19 -16.80
N ILE A 7 2.32 19.50 -18.06
CA ILE A 7 1.85 18.74 -19.22
C ILE A 7 2.34 17.29 -19.15
N CYS A 8 3.62 17.07 -18.85
CA CYS A 8 4.21 15.74 -18.75
C CYS A 8 3.57 14.91 -17.62
N ILE A 9 3.33 15.52 -16.45
CA ILE A 9 2.62 14.88 -15.33
C ILE A 9 1.19 14.50 -15.72
N THR A 10 0.45 15.40 -16.37
CA THR A 10 -0.94 15.15 -16.77
C THR A 10 -1.05 14.06 -17.82
N ILE A 11 -0.18 14.06 -18.83
CA ILE A 11 -0.14 13.00 -19.85
C ILE A 11 0.22 11.66 -19.20
N GLY A 12 1.23 11.63 -18.34
CA GLY A 12 1.63 10.42 -17.61
C GLY A 12 0.48 9.87 -16.76
N LYS A 13 -0.27 10.74 -16.06
CA LYS A 13 -1.47 10.34 -15.31
C LYS A 13 -2.56 9.79 -16.22
N TYR A 14 -2.88 10.47 -17.31
CA TYR A 14 -3.94 10.04 -18.21
C TYR A 14 -3.65 8.66 -18.84
N LEU A 15 -2.40 8.46 -19.30
CA LEU A 15 -1.97 7.17 -19.84
C LEU A 15 -1.99 6.07 -18.77
N GLY A 16 -1.48 6.38 -17.57
CA GLY A 16 -1.51 5.45 -16.44
C GLY A 16 -2.92 5.04 -16.04
N GLU A 17 -3.85 5.99 -16.00
CA GLU A 17 -5.26 5.76 -15.68
C GLU A 17 -5.91 4.85 -16.74
N ARG A 18 -5.70 5.13 -18.03
CA ARG A 18 -6.28 4.34 -19.12
C ARG A 18 -5.79 2.90 -19.12
N VAL A 19 -4.49 2.68 -18.91
CA VAL A 19 -3.91 1.34 -18.78
C VAL A 19 -4.45 0.65 -17.53
N GLY A 20 -4.56 1.38 -16.41
CA GLY A 20 -5.14 0.88 -15.17
C GLY A 20 -6.57 0.37 -15.35
N TRP A 21 -7.46 1.17 -15.95
CA TRP A 21 -8.86 0.74 -16.18
C TRP A 21 -8.94 -0.47 -17.13
N THR A 22 -8.17 -0.48 -18.22
CA THR A 22 -8.17 -1.61 -19.16
C THR A 22 -7.71 -2.91 -18.49
N ALA A 23 -6.64 -2.85 -17.67
CA ALA A 23 -6.15 -4.01 -16.94
C ALA A 23 -7.13 -4.46 -15.85
N THR A 24 -7.78 -3.51 -15.16
CA THR A 24 -8.78 -3.79 -14.12
C THR A 24 -9.98 -4.52 -14.70
N ASP A 25 -10.50 -4.03 -15.82
CA ASP A 25 -11.69 -4.59 -16.44
C ASP A 25 -11.42 -6.00 -16.98
N ALA A 26 -10.24 -6.24 -17.57
CA ALA A 26 -9.83 -7.58 -17.97
C ALA A 26 -9.74 -8.55 -16.78
N LEU A 27 -9.17 -8.12 -15.65
CA LEU A 27 -9.05 -8.95 -14.44
C LEU A 27 -10.41 -9.23 -13.80
N ARG A 28 -11.30 -8.22 -13.76
CA ARG A 28 -12.67 -8.37 -13.26
C ARG A 28 -13.47 -9.36 -14.11
N ASP A 29 -13.34 -9.25 -15.43
CA ASP A 29 -14.03 -10.13 -16.37
C ASP A 29 -13.55 -11.59 -16.23
N GLU A 30 -12.23 -11.81 -16.10
CA GLU A 30 -11.67 -13.12 -15.79
C GLU A 30 -12.15 -13.67 -14.44
N PHE A 31 -12.15 -12.83 -13.40
CA PHE A 31 -12.60 -13.21 -12.07
C PHE A 31 -14.08 -13.63 -12.05
N VAL A 32 -14.96 -12.85 -12.67
CA VAL A 32 -16.39 -13.16 -12.77
C VAL A 32 -16.60 -14.43 -13.57
N ARG A 33 -15.94 -14.58 -14.73
CA ARG A 33 -16.03 -15.80 -15.53
C ARG A 33 -15.55 -17.04 -14.80
N HIS A 34 -14.49 -16.93 -13.99
CA HIS A 34 -14.03 -18.03 -13.15
C HIS A 34 -15.08 -18.40 -12.10
N CYS A 35 -15.59 -17.40 -11.36
CA CYS A 35 -16.62 -17.62 -10.34
C CYS A 35 -17.88 -18.28 -10.91
N LEU A 36 -18.34 -17.87 -12.10
CA LEU A 36 -19.53 -18.43 -12.75
C LEU A 36 -19.38 -19.89 -13.21
N LYS A 37 -18.15 -20.40 -13.34
CA LYS A 37 -17.87 -21.81 -13.70
C LYS A 37 -17.76 -22.74 -12.49
N LEU A 38 -17.73 -22.18 -11.28
CA LEU A 38 -17.61 -22.96 -10.05
C LEU A 38 -18.94 -23.63 -9.68
N ASP A 39 -18.85 -24.67 -8.87
CA ASP A 39 -20.00 -25.47 -8.47
C ASP A 39 -20.82 -24.80 -7.36
N MET A 40 -22.00 -25.35 -7.09
CA MET A 40 -22.87 -24.81 -6.04
C MET A 40 -22.28 -24.98 -4.63
N SER A 41 -21.28 -25.86 -4.45
CA SER A 41 -20.54 -25.99 -3.19
C SER A 41 -19.78 -24.70 -2.89
N PHE A 42 -19.07 -24.15 -3.89
CA PHE A 42 -18.41 -22.85 -3.78
C PHE A 42 -19.39 -21.73 -3.40
N HIS A 43 -20.53 -21.64 -4.10
CA HIS A 43 -21.53 -20.60 -3.87
C HIS A 43 -22.27 -20.73 -2.53
N LYS A 44 -22.30 -21.93 -1.92
CA LYS A 44 -22.82 -22.13 -0.55
C LYS A 44 -21.79 -21.77 0.52
N ALA A 45 -20.50 -21.92 0.22
CA ALA A 45 -19.42 -21.66 1.17
C ALA A 45 -19.04 -20.17 1.27
N ARG A 46 -19.46 -19.32 0.33
CA ARG A 46 -19.06 -17.91 0.22
C ARG A 46 -20.28 -17.01 0.03
N THR A 47 -20.28 -15.86 0.69
CA THR A 47 -21.41 -14.91 0.57
C THR A 47 -21.28 -14.05 -0.70
N PRO A 48 -22.38 -13.59 -1.31
CA PRO A 48 -22.33 -12.65 -2.43
C PRO A 48 -21.56 -11.37 -2.09
N GLY A 49 -21.71 -10.86 -0.87
CA GLY A 49 -20.99 -9.67 -0.39
C GLY A 49 -19.47 -9.87 -0.33
N GLU A 50 -19.01 -11.04 0.08
CA GLU A 50 -17.58 -11.38 0.05
C GLU A 50 -17.03 -11.33 -1.38
N LEU A 51 -17.74 -11.93 -2.35
CA LEU A 51 -17.30 -11.95 -3.74
C LEU A 51 -17.26 -10.54 -4.35
N ILE A 52 -18.23 -9.69 -4.02
CA ILE A 52 -18.25 -8.28 -4.42
C ILE A 52 -17.05 -7.54 -3.81
N GLU A 53 -16.71 -7.76 -2.53
CA GLU A 53 -15.53 -7.16 -1.90
C GLU A 53 -14.22 -7.61 -2.58
N ARG A 54 -14.13 -8.87 -3.05
CA ARG A 54 -12.96 -9.34 -3.80
C ARG A 54 -12.88 -8.69 -5.18
N LEU A 55 -14.00 -8.63 -5.89
CA LEU A 55 -14.10 -8.04 -7.23
C LEU A 55 -13.86 -6.53 -7.24
N ASP A 56 -14.40 -5.80 -6.26
CA ASP A 56 -14.38 -4.33 -6.26
C ASP A 56 -13.38 -3.76 -5.26
N GLY A 57 -13.06 -4.47 -4.17
CA GLY A 57 -12.03 -4.07 -3.23
C GLY A 57 -10.64 -4.52 -3.67
N ASP A 58 -10.41 -5.83 -3.70
CA ASP A 58 -9.07 -6.40 -3.89
C ASP A 58 -8.52 -6.18 -5.30
N ILE A 59 -9.32 -6.40 -6.35
CA ILE A 59 -8.89 -6.19 -7.73
C ILE A 59 -8.55 -4.71 -7.99
N ASN A 60 -9.41 -3.78 -7.55
CA ASN A 60 -9.11 -2.35 -7.68
C ASN A 60 -7.83 -1.98 -6.91
N LEU A 61 -7.60 -2.57 -5.74
CA LEU A 61 -6.39 -2.34 -4.97
C LEU A 61 -5.15 -2.82 -5.75
N LEU A 62 -5.19 -4.01 -6.33
CA LEU A 62 -4.11 -4.55 -7.17
C LEU A 62 -3.81 -3.62 -8.34
N THR A 63 -4.83 -3.22 -9.09
CA THR A 63 -4.59 -2.41 -10.29
C THR A 63 -4.08 -1.02 -9.95
N ASN A 64 -4.64 -0.39 -8.91
CA ASN A 64 -4.13 0.89 -8.43
C ASN A 64 -2.69 0.78 -7.97
N PHE A 65 -2.36 -0.31 -7.25
CA PHE A 65 -1.00 -0.59 -6.85
C PHE A 65 -0.08 -0.70 -8.06
N PHE A 66 -0.34 -1.58 -9.04
CA PHE A 66 0.54 -1.74 -10.19
C PHE A 66 0.69 -0.46 -11.03
N SER A 67 -0.41 0.26 -11.26
CA SER A 67 -0.42 1.50 -12.04
C SER A 67 0.43 2.60 -11.37
N GLN A 68 0.27 2.78 -10.06
CA GLN A 68 1.00 3.82 -9.32
C GLN A 68 2.42 3.39 -8.92
N PHE A 69 2.64 2.10 -8.69
CA PHE A 69 3.92 1.53 -8.29
C PHE A 69 4.92 1.62 -9.43
N VAL A 70 4.56 1.16 -10.64
CA VAL A 70 5.47 1.17 -11.79
C VAL A 70 5.89 2.60 -12.12
N VAL A 71 4.93 3.51 -12.26
CA VAL A 71 5.23 4.91 -12.60
C VAL A 71 5.98 5.61 -11.47
N GLY A 72 5.52 5.41 -10.23
CA GLY A 72 6.06 6.12 -9.07
C GLY A 72 7.43 5.63 -8.65
N ILE A 73 7.67 4.31 -8.55
CA ILE A 73 8.99 3.79 -8.15
C ILE A 73 10.03 4.10 -9.21
N VAL A 74 9.73 3.88 -10.49
CA VAL A 74 10.70 4.14 -11.55
C VAL A 74 11.11 5.61 -11.52
N PHE A 75 10.15 6.53 -11.43
CA PHE A 75 10.46 7.95 -11.41
C PHE A 75 11.16 8.39 -10.11
N ASN A 76 10.72 7.93 -8.94
CA ASN A 76 11.31 8.31 -7.67
C ASN A 76 12.71 7.74 -7.48
N THR A 77 12.93 6.49 -7.87
CA THR A 77 14.25 5.86 -7.86
C THR A 77 15.16 6.53 -8.88
N LEU A 78 14.69 6.82 -10.10
CA LEU A 78 15.46 7.54 -11.10
C LEU A 78 15.87 8.93 -10.61
N LEU A 79 14.95 9.66 -9.98
CA LEU A 79 15.23 10.97 -9.39
C LEU A 79 16.26 10.88 -8.28
N LEU A 80 16.11 9.91 -7.37
CA LEU A 80 17.01 9.69 -6.24
C LEU A 80 18.42 9.33 -6.74
N VAL A 81 18.53 8.38 -7.66
CA VAL A 81 19.80 8.00 -8.30
C VAL A 81 20.39 9.17 -9.07
N GLY A 82 19.57 9.92 -9.81
CA GLY A 82 20.01 11.11 -10.55
C GLY A 82 20.60 12.19 -9.65
N ILE A 83 19.99 12.45 -8.49
CA ILE A 83 20.50 13.38 -7.48
C ILE A 83 21.84 12.91 -6.93
N VAL A 84 21.94 11.64 -6.55
CA VAL A 84 23.19 11.07 -6.01
C VAL A 84 24.29 11.13 -7.06
N LEU A 85 24.03 10.73 -8.30
CA LEU A 85 24.99 10.78 -9.40
C LEU A 85 25.43 12.22 -9.71
N ALA A 86 24.50 13.17 -9.76
CA ALA A 86 24.84 14.57 -9.99
C ALA A 86 25.78 15.12 -8.91
N LEU A 87 25.59 14.73 -7.63
CA LEU A 87 26.49 15.13 -6.55
C LEU A 87 27.84 14.39 -6.62
N PHE A 88 27.86 13.13 -7.06
CA PHE A 88 29.10 12.39 -7.29
C PHE A 88 29.95 13.01 -8.40
N MET A 89 29.33 13.56 -9.45
CA MET A 89 30.03 14.26 -10.53
C MET A 89 30.64 15.58 -10.06
N GLU A 90 30.06 16.20 -9.05
CA GLU A 90 30.56 17.44 -8.45
C GLU A 90 31.71 17.18 -7.47
N ASP A 91 31.51 16.30 -6.48
CA ASP A 91 32.57 15.81 -5.60
C ASP A 91 32.18 14.44 -5.01
N TRP A 92 33.08 13.46 -5.13
CA TRP A 92 32.85 12.10 -4.68
C TRP A 92 32.60 11.98 -3.17
N ARG A 93 33.15 12.88 -2.34
CA ARG A 93 32.99 12.88 -0.86
C ARG A 93 31.58 13.31 -0.50
N ILE A 94 31.06 14.32 -1.19
CA ILE A 94 29.67 14.80 -1.03
C ILE A 94 28.70 13.71 -1.52
N GLY A 95 28.97 13.12 -2.68
CA GLY A 95 28.17 12.02 -3.23
C GLY A 95 28.07 10.83 -2.26
N LEU A 96 29.19 10.39 -1.69
CA LEU A 96 29.21 9.32 -0.67
C LEU A 96 28.43 9.68 0.59
N GLY A 97 28.65 10.89 1.13
CA GLY A 97 27.92 11.36 2.31
C GLY A 97 26.41 11.36 2.08
N MET A 98 25.99 11.82 0.89
CA MET A 98 24.59 11.88 0.51
C MET A 98 23.98 10.50 0.25
N MET A 99 24.73 9.59 -0.37
CA MET A 99 24.30 8.20 -0.56
C MET A 99 24.07 7.52 0.80
N PHE A 100 25.03 7.67 1.73
CA PHE A 100 24.90 7.12 3.09
C PHE A 100 23.69 7.71 3.81
N PHE A 101 23.52 9.04 3.77
CA PHE A 101 22.36 9.72 4.35
C PHE A 101 21.05 9.19 3.77
N THR A 102 20.97 9.05 2.45
CA THR A 102 19.75 8.60 1.76
C THR A 102 19.38 7.17 2.16
N ILE A 103 20.35 6.26 2.17
CA ILE A 103 20.14 4.86 2.60
C ILE A 103 19.68 4.82 4.06
N LEU A 104 20.39 5.54 4.95
CA LEU A 104 20.05 5.61 6.36
C LEU A 104 18.63 6.16 6.57
N ALA A 105 18.27 7.25 5.88
CA ALA A 105 16.96 7.86 5.97
C ALA A 105 15.86 6.89 5.53
N VAL A 106 16.04 6.19 4.41
CA VAL A 106 15.09 5.18 3.92
C VAL A 106 14.92 4.05 4.94
N VAL A 107 16.02 3.49 5.46
CA VAL A 107 15.98 2.37 6.42
C VAL A 107 15.29 2.79 7.73
N VAL A 108 15.68 3.92 8.31
CA VAL A 108 15.11 4.42 9.56
C VAL A 108 13.62 4.73 9.39
N LEU A 109 13.22 5.38 8.30
CA LEU A 109 11.83 5.73 8.05
C LEU A 109 10.94 4.49 7.82
N ILE A 110 11.46 3.46 7.16
CA ILE A 110 10.75 2.17 7.00
C ILE A 110 10.61 1.48 8.35
N ALA A 111 11.69 1.42 9.15
CA ALA A 111 11.67 0.78 10.47
C ALA A 111 10.69 1.45 11.44
N LEU A 112 10.66 2.79 11.45
CA LEU A 112 9.71 3.56 12.23
C LEU A 112 8.26 3.21 11.83
N ASN A 113 8.00 3.10 10.53
CA ASN A 113 6.66 2.88 10.00
C ASN A 113 6.02 1.55 10.45
N GLN A 114 6.81 0.47 10.54
CA GLN A 114 6.30 -0.86 10.92
C GLN A 114 5.60 -0.88 12.29
N LYS A 115 6.10 -0.09 13.25
CA LYS A 115 5.47 0.03 14.58
C LYS A 115 4.13 0.76 14.49
N GLY A 116 4.05 1.81 13.66
CA GLY A 116 2.82 2.58 13.45
C GLY A 116 1.68 1.75 12.86
N ILE A 117 1.98 0.88 11.88
CA ILE A 117 0.97 0.02 11.24
C ILE A 117 0.24 -0.86 12.26
N LYS A 118 0.98 -1.50 13.18
CA LYS A 118 0.38 -2.38 14.20
C LYS A 118 -0.56 -1.64 15.15
N ASN A 119 -0.15 -0.45 15.59
CA ASN A 119 -0.98 0.35 16.50
C ASN A 119 -2.25 0.86 15.80
N TRP A 120 -2.15 1.27 14.53
CA TRP A 120 -3.31 1.66 13.73
C TRP A 120 -4.28 0.52 13.45
N ALA A 121 -3.78 -0.70 13.21
CA ALA A 121 -4.63 -1.87 13.07
C ALA A 121 -5.43 -2.15 14.36
N ALA A 122 -4.77 -2.09 15.52
CA ALA A 122 -5.42 -2.27 16.82
C ALA A 122 -6.48 -1.18 17.11
N ALA A 123 -6.18 0.08 16.76
CA ALA A 123 -7.12 1.18 16.89
C ALA A 123 -8.33 1.02 15.96
N ARG A 124 -8.12 0.58 14.71
CA ARG A 124 -9.22 0.34 13.76
C ARG A 124 -10.16 -0.77 14.23
N GLN A 125 -9.62 -1.86 14.78
CA GLN A 125 -10.43 -2.92 15.40
C GLN A 125 -11.23 -2.40 16.60
N ALA A 126 -10.60 -1.62 17.47
CA ALA A 126 -11.29 -0.99 18.60
C ALA A 126 -12.41 -0.05 18.14
N ASN A 127 -12.16 0.70 17.08
CA ASN A 127 -13.15 1.60 16.47
C ASN A 127 -14.37 0.83 15.96
N ALA A 128 -14.15 -0.27 15.23
CA ALA A 128 -15.22 -1.12 14.73
C ALA A 128 -16.09 -1.67 15.88
N SER A 129 -15.46 -2.16 16.96
CA SER A 129 -16.20 -2.64 18.13
C SER A 129 -16.98 -1.54 18.86
N PHE A 130 -16.40 -0.35 19.01
CA PHE A 130 -17.02 0.77 19.73
C PHE A 130 -18.21 1.33 18.96
N TYR A 131 -18.06 1.57 17.65
CA TYR A 131 -19.15 2.06 16.82
C TYR A 131 -20.21 0.98 16.54
N GLY A 132 -19.83 -0.31 16.52
CA GLY A 132 -20.80 -1.40 16.50
C GLY A 132 -21.69 -1.42 17.74
N PHE A 133 -21.08 -1.29 18.93
CA PHE A 133 -21.82 -1.13 20.19
C PHE A 133 -22.74 0.08 20.16
N LEU A 134 -22.24 1.25 19.73
CA LEU A 134 -23.03 2.47 19.69
C LEU A 134 -24.20 2.36 18.69
N GLY A 135 -23.95 1.77 17.52
CA GLY A 135 -24.97 1.53 16.50
C GLY A 135 -26.11 0.66 17.02
N GLU A 136 -25.80 -0.46 17.67
CA GLU A 136 -26.81 -1.34 18.27
C GLU A 136 -27.66 -0.62 19.34
N ARG A 137 -27.03 0.19 20.20
CA ARG A 137 -27.74 0.91 21.26
C ARG A 137 -28.59 2.06 20.74
N LEU A 138 -28.12 2.77 19.72
CA LEU A 138 -28.91 3.84 19.08
C LEU A 138 -30.12 3.26 18.35
N SER A 139 -29.97 2.13 17.67
CA SER A 139 -31.11 1.43 17.06
C SER A 139 -32.12 0.92 18.09
N GLY A 140 -31.65 0.46 19.26
CA GLY A 140 -32.50 -0.02 20.37
C GLY A 140 -32.93 1.07 21.37
N THR A 141 -32.97 2.35 20.98
CA THR A 141 -33.24 3.45 21.92
C THR A 141 -34.62 3.33 22.58
N GLU A 142 -35.63 2.86 21.85
CA GLU A 142 -36.99 2.68 22.38
C GLU A 142 -37.04 1.60 23.47
N ASP A 143 -36.38 0.46 23.24
CA ASP A 143 -36.23 -0.63 24.22
C ASP A 143 -35.46 -0.16 25.45
N ILE A 144 -34.38 0.60 25.27
CA ILE A 144 -33.58 1.11 26.39
C ILE A 144 -34.41 2.07 27.26
N ARG A 145 -35.21 2.95 26.64
CA ARG A 145 -36.07 3.90 27.34
C ARG A 145 -37.23 3.19 28.05
N SER A 146 -37.88 2.25 27.38
CA SER A 146 -39.00 1.50 27.95
C SER A 146 -38.58 0.63 29.14
N CYS A 147 -37.37 0.08 29.13
CA CYS A 147 -36.79 -0.65 30.26
C CYS A 147 -36.15 0.24 31.34
N GLY A 148 -36.09 1.56 31.16
CA GLY A 148 -35.40 2.47 32.10
C GLY A 148 -33.89 2.21 32.24
N ALA A 149 -33.27 1.54 31.26
CA ALA A 149 -31.90 1.01 31.36
C ALA A 149 -30.79 2.01 31.00
N ASN A 150 -31.08 3.32 31.05
CA ASN A 150 -30.15 4.37 30.61
C ASN A 150 -28.81 4.32 31.34
N ASP A 151 -28.83 4.21 32.68
CA ASP A 151 -27.61 4.19 33.49
C ASP A 151 -26.76 2.94 33.23
N PHE A 152 -27.42 1.80 32.99
CA PHE A 152 -26.76 0.56 32.63
C PHE A 152 -26.04 0.67 31.28
N VAL A 153 -26.71 1.24 30.27
CA VAL A 153 -26.11 1.48 28.95
C VAL A 153 -24.97 2.49 29.05
N LEU A 154 -25.13 3.54 29.85
CA LEU A 154 -24.11 4.56 30.07
C LEU A 154 -22.85 3.98 30.75
N LYS A 155 -23.03 3.08 31.72
CA LYS A 155 -21.91 2.35 32.33
C LYS A 155 -21.14 1.50 31.30
N ARG A 156 -21.87 0.73 30.48
CA ARG A 156 -21.25 -0.06 29.39
C ARG A 156 -20.56 0.80 28.34
N PHE A 157 -21.11 1.98 28.04
CA PHE A 157 -20.47 2.95 27.17
C PHE A 157 -19.11 3.39 27.73
N TYR A 158 -19.03 3.72 29.03
CA TYR A 158 -17.76 4.08 29.66
C TYR A 158 -16.76 2.92 29.69
N GLU A 159 -17.21 1.67 29.85
CA GLU A 159 -16.34 0.49 29.75
C GLU A 159 -15.78 0.31 28.33
N ALA A 160 -16.64 0.44 27.30
CA ALA A 160 -16.22 0.40 25.91
C ALA A 160 -15.24 1.55 25.59
N LEU A 161 -15.50 2.75 26.11
CA LEU A 161 -14.63 3.91 25.95
C LEU A 161 -13.26 3.71 26.61
N ARG A 162 -13.20 3.10 27.80
CA ARG A 162 -11.94 2.75 28.50
C ARG A 162 -11.10 1.75 27.71
N GLY A 163 -11.71 0.84 26.96
CA GLY A 163 -11.00 -0.08 26.06
C GLY A 163 -10.56 0.55 24.74
N TRP A 164 -11.33 1.52 24.24
CA TRP A 164 -11.12 2.20 22.96
C TRP A 164 -10.06 3.31 23.05
N LEU A 165 -10.18 4.21 24.02
CA LEU A 165 -9.37 5.42 24.15
C LEU A 165 -7.85 5.16 24.19
N PRO A 166 -7.30 4.24 25.01
CA PRO A 166 -5.85 4.03 25.05
C PRO A 166 -5.30 3.46 23.73
N LYS A 167 -6.09 2.66 23.00
CA LYS A 167 -5.69 2.13 21.69
C LYS A 167 -5.64 3.25 20.64
N PHE A 168 -6.62 4.16 20.68
CA PHE A 168 -6.66 5.32 19.80
C PHE A 168 -5.49 6.28 20.08
N ILE A 169 -5.29 6.67 21.35
CA ILE A 169 -4.17 7.53 21.76
C ILE A 169 -2.83 6.90 21.37
N LYS A 170 -2.63 5.59 21.58
CA LYS A 170 -1.39 4.90 21.19
C LYS A 170 -1.15 4.93 19.69
N ALA A 171 -2.20 4.78 18.87
CA ALA A 171 -2.08 4.90 17.41
C ALA A 171 -1.75 6.32 16.97
N ASP A 172 -2.38 7.32 17.59
CA ASP A 172 -2.13 8.73 17.31
C ASP A 172 -0.70 9.16 17.72
N MET A 173 -0.26 8.78 18.92
CA MET A 173 1.13 8.99 19.36
C MET A 173 2.13 8.32 18.43
N SER A 174 1.79 7.15 17.87
CA SER A 174 2.64 6.51 16.87
C SER A 174 2.79 7.38 15.62
N HIS A 175 1.71 8.01 15.15
CA HIS A 175 1.78 8.96 14.04
C HIS A 175 2.70 10.14 14.38
N PHE A 176 2.56 10.70 15.58
CA PHE A 176 3.43 11.78 16.04
C PHE A 176 4.91 11.38 16.08
N TYR A 177 5.22 10.18 16.59
CA TYR A 177 6.59 9.65 16.59
C TYR A 177 7.16 9.44 15.18
N LEU A 178 6.33 9.03 14.20
CA LEU A 178 6.75 8.93 12.80
C LEU A 178 7.09 10.31 12.23
N TRP A 179 6.25 11.31 12.51
CA TRP A 179 6.42 12.66 12.01
C TRP A 179 7.68 13.32 12.61
N ILE A 180 7.84 13.28 13.93
CA ILE A 180 9.03 13.84 14.59
C ILE A 180 10.30 13.06 14.20
N GLY A 181 10.21 11.74 14.06
CA GLY A 181 11.33 10.91 13.60
C GLY A 181 11.78 11.28 12.18
N SER A 182 10.83 11.56 11.29
CA SER A 182 11.13 12.08 9.95
C SER A 182 11.80 13.45 10.02
N LEU A 183 11.27 14.35 10.84
CA LEU A 183 11.83 15.69 11.00
C LEU A 183 13.26 15.64 11.55
N LEU A 184 13.54 14.77 12.53
CA LEU A 184 14.88 14.59 13.09
C LEU A 184 15.85 13.98 12.07
N VAL A 185 15.44 12.94 11.34
CA VAL A 185 16.29 12.31 10.30
C VAL A 185 16.69 13.34 9.25
N PHE A 186 15.74 14.11 8.71
CA PHE A 186 16.05 15.12 7.70
C PHE A 186 16.77 16.33 8.28
N GLY A 187 16.41 16.79 9.48
CA GLY A 187 17.08 17.91 10.14
C GLY A 187 18.53 17.63 10.49
N ILE A 188 18.82 16.46 11.08
CA ILE A 188 20.18 16.02 11.40
C ILE A 188 20.96 15.75 10.11
N GLY A 189 20.33 15.08 9.13
CA GLY A 189 20.93 14.82 7.83
C GLY A 189 21.36 16.10 7.12
N MET A 190 20.45 17.07 7.04
CA MET A 190 20.73 18.38 6.46
C MET A 190 21.85 19.10 7.21
N ALA A 191 21.83 19.09 8.54
CA ALA A 191 22.88 19.72 9.34
C ALA A 191 24.26 19.09 9.08
N LEU A 192 24.34 17.75 9.03
CA LEU A 192 25.58 17.03 8.74
C LEU A 192 26.09 17.33 7.33
N VAL A 193 25.22 17.23 6.33
CA VAL A 193 25.56 17.45 4.93
C VAL A 193 25.99 18.90 4.70
N LEU A 194 25.31 19.89 5.28
CA LEU A 194 25.74 21.29 5.24
C LEU A 194 27.05 21.53 5.99
N ALA A 195 27.26 20.92 7.15
CA ALA A 195 28.51 21.04 7.89
C ALA A 195 29.68 20.52 7.06
N THR A 196 29.52 19.37 6.40
CA THR A 196 30.54 18.85 5.48
C THR A 196 30.76 19.79 4.30
N GLY A 197 29.69 20.27 3.64
CA GLY A 197 29.80 21.24 2.55
C GLY A 197 30.51 22.54 2.97
N ALA A 198 30.25 23.05 4.16
CA ALA A 198 30.92 24.22 4.72
C ALA A 198 32.41 23.98 4.98
N LEU A 199 32.79 22.80 5.48
CA LEU A 199 34.19 22.42 5.65
C LEU A 199 34.93 22.31 4.32
N LEU A 200 34.31 21.70 3.30
CA LEU A 200 34.88 21.62 1.95
C LEU A 200 35.02 23.01 1.31
N TYR A 201 34.05 23.91 1.53
CA TYR A 201 34.09 25.28 1.04
C TYR A 201 35.24 26.07 1.69
N ARG A 202 35.40 25.95 3.02
CA ARG A 202 36.53 26.58 3.73
C ARG A 202 37.88 26.03 3.30
N ALA A 203 37.94 24.76 2.89
CA ALA A 203 39.12 24.13 2.30
C ALA A 203 39.38 24.55 0.85
N GLY A 204 38.52 25.37 0.23
CA GLY A 204 38.65 25.82 -1.16
C GLY A 204 38.39 24.73 -2.21
N THR A 205 37.86 23.57 -1.79
CA THR A 205 37.63 22.41 -2.68
C THR A 205 36.33 22.48 -3.47
N VAL A 206 35.35 23.24 -2.98
CA VAL A 206 34.02 23.38 -3.61
C VAL A 206 33.58 24.84 -3.62
N SER A 207 32.70 25.18 -4.55
CA SER A 207 32.16 26.55 -4.68
C SER A 207 30.99 26.79 -3.73
N LEU A 208 30.61 28.07 -3.54
CA LEU A 208 29.37 28.41 -2.83
C LEU A 208 28.14 27.83 -3.54
N GLY A 209 28.16 27.75 -4.88
CA GLY A 209 27.11 27.14 -5.69
C GLY A 209 26.94 25.66 -5.40
N THR A 210 28.04 24.94 -5.15
CA THR A 210 28.05 23.53 -4.76
C THR A 210 27.36 23.34 -3.41
N VAL A 211 27.63 24.20 -2.43
CA VAL A 211 26.94 24.16 -1.12
C VAL A 211 25.43 24.41 -1.26
N PHE A 212 25.04 25.34 -2.13
CA PHE A 212 23.63 25.59 -2.43
C PHE A 212 22.96 24.41 -3.16
N LEU A 213 23.65 23.75 -4.08
CA LEU A 213 23.19 22.54 -4.77
C LEU A 213 22.93 21.42 -3.76
N ILE A 214 23.87 21.20 -2.84
CA ILE A 214 23.75 20.20 -1.77
C ILE A 214 22.49 20.46 -0.94
N PHE A 215 22.26 21.70 -0.49
CA PHE A 215 21.05 22.08 0.24
C PHE A 215 19.78 21.80 -0.57
N SER A 216 19.74 22.27 -1.81
CA SER A 216 18.57 22.12 -2.69
C SER A 216 18.25 20.66 -2.98
N TYR A 217 19.27 19.83 -3.22
CA TYR A 217 19.07 18.42 -3.49
C TYR A 217 18.70 17.61 -2.24
N THR A 218 19.19 18.02 -1.06
CA THR A 218 18.78 17.40 0.20
C THR A 218 17.31 17.62 0.50
N THR A 219 16.80 18.86 0.32
CA THR A 219 15.36 19.12 0.45
C THR A 219 14.53 18.39 -0.61
N LEU A 220 15.06 18.23 -1.83
CA LEU A 220 14.37 17.54 -2.92
C LEU A 220 14.18 16.04 -2.63
N LEU A 221 15.06 15.41 -1.85
CA LEU A 221 14.99 13.99 -1.49
C LEU A 221 13.86 13.64 -0.50
N GLU A 222 13.35 14.61 0.26
CA GLU A 222 12.29 14.35 1.24
C GLU A 222 11.05 13.71 0.61
N ARG A 223 10.63 14.23 -0.55
CA ARG A 223 9.46 13.76 -1.29
C ARG A 223 9.59 12.33 -1.81
N PRO A 224 10.62 11.97 -2.61
CA PRO A 224 10.77 10.62 -3.13
C PRO A 224 10.95 9.60 -2.00
N ILE A 225 11.71 9.91 -0.95
CA ILE A 225 11.86 9.01 0.22
C ILE A 225 10.49 8.77 0.90
N SER A 226 9.71 9.83 1.10
CA SER A 226 8.36 9.75 1.66
C SER A 226 7.39 8.96 0.77
N GLN A 227 7.55 9.03 -0.56
CA GLN A 227 6.77 8.25 -1.52
C GLN A 227 7.15 6.76 -1.51
N ILE A 228 8.45 6.43 -1.49
CA ILE A 228 8.94 5.05 -1.38
C ILE A 228 8.35 4.37 -0.14
N ARG A 229 8.33 5.09 0.99
CA ARG A 229 7.71 4.60 2.23
C ARG A 229 6.23 4.27 2.05
N ARG A 230 5.44 5.14 1.39
CA ARG A 230 4.02 4.87 1.13
C ARG A 230 3.83 3.68 0.18
N GLN A 231 4.63 3.61 -0.87
CA GLN A 231 4.59 2.49 -1.83
C GLN A 231 4.87 1.14 -1.17
N MET A 232 5.74 1.09 -0.16
CA MET A 232 5.97 -0.14 0.61
C MET A 232 4.72 -0.58 1.38
N GLN A 233 3.92 0.36 1.88
CA GLN A 233 2.63 0.04 2.53
C GLN A 233 1.61 -0.46 1.51
N ASP A 234 1.54 0.16 0.33
CA ASP A 234 0.65 -0.27 -0.74
C ASP A 234 1.04 -1.65 -1.27
N LEU A 235 2.34 -1.96 -1.34
CA LEU A 235 2.84 -3.30 -1.69
C LEU A 235 2.36 -4.36 -0.69
N GLN A 236 2.40 -4.09 0.61
CA GLN A 236 1.90 -5.03 1.62
C GLN A 236 0.39 -5.28 1.46
N ARG A 237 -0.38 -4.24 1.15
CA ARG A 237 -1.82 -4.37 0.90
C ARG A 237 -2.10 -5.16 -0.38
N ALA A 238 -1.35 -4.88 -1.44
CA ALA A 238 -1.45 -5.58 -2.71
C ALA A 238 -1.10 -7.06 -2.56
N ALA A 239 -0.04 -7.40 -1.81
CA ALA A 239 0.31 -8.79 -1.52
C ALA A 239 -0.82 -9.55 -0.80
N ALA A 240 -1.47 -8.92 0.18
CA ALA A 240 -2.61 -9.53 0.87
C ALA A 240 -3.83 -9.71 -0.04
N ALA A 241 -4.07 -8.76 -0.96
CA ALA A 241 -5.15 -8.86 -1.93
C ALA A 241 -4.85 -9.91 -3.02
N ILE A 242 -3.60 -10.05 -3.45
CA ILE A 242 -3.14 -11.12 -4.37
C ILE A 242 -3.40 -12.49 -3.75
N ASP A 243 -3.05 -12.68 -2.47
CA ASP A 243 -3.30 -13.94 -1.77
C ASP A 243 -4.80 -14.30 -1.73
N ARG A 244 -5.67 -13.32 -1.45
CA ARG A 244 -7.12 -13.55 -1.39
C ARG A 244 -7.73 -13.84 -2.76
N VAL A 245 -7.37 -13.08 -3.79
CA VAL A 245 -7.85 -13.30 -5.17
C VAL A 245 -7.29 -14.61 -5.73
N GLY A 246 -6.00 -14.89 -5.49
CA GLY A 246 -5.34 -16.12 -5.89
C GLY A 246 -5.98 -17.37 -5.27
N LYS A 247 -6.42 -17.30 -4.01
CA LYS A 247 -7.19 -18.37 -3.36
C LYS A 247 -8.48 -18.71 -4.09
N ILE A 248 -9.16 -17.73 -4.70
CA ILE A 248 -10.39 -17.98 -5.47
C ILE A 248 -10.05 -18.61 -6.83
N PHE A 249 -9.05 -18.08 -7.53
CA PHE A 249 -8.58 -18.66 -8.79
C PHE A 249 -8.03 -20.08 -8.64
N ALA A 250 -7.49 -20.43 -7.48
CA ALA A 250 -7.00 -21.78 -7.19
C ALA A 250 -8.12 -22.83 -7.03
N ILE A 251 -9.37 -22.40 -6.79
CA ILE A 251 -10.51 -23.32 -6.66
C ILE A 251 -10.87 -23.85 -8.05
N LYS A 252 -10.90 -25.17 -8.18
CA LYS A 252 -11.36 -25.87 -9.39
C LYS A 252 -12.77 -26.39 -9.19
N SER A 253 -13.58 -26.30 -10.24
CA SER A 253 -14.91 -26.90 -10.25
C SER A 253 -14.78 -28.42 -10.23
N ASN A 254 -15.49 -29.09 -9.32
CA ASN A 254 -15.57 -30.55 -9.28
C ASN A 254 -16.61 -31.11 -10.26
N LEU A 255 -17.32 -30.25 -10.99
CA LEU A 255 -18.28 -30.65 -12.01
C LEU A 255 -17.54 -30.93 -13.33
N ARG A 256 -17.46 -32.20 -13.72
CA ARG A 256 -17.36 -32.56 -15.14
C ARG A 256 -18.63 -32.04 -15.81
N GLY A 257 -18.50 -31.01 -16.64
CA GLY A 257 -19.67 -30.35 -17.23
C GLY A 257 -20.59 -31.33 -17.98
N PRO A 258 -21.91 -31.09 -18.00
CA PRO A 258 -22.81 -31.79 -18.91
C PRO A 258 -22.46 -31.35 -20.34
N GLY A 259 -21.63 -32.15 -21.03
CA GLY A 259 -21.21 -31.87 -22.41
C GLY A 259 -19.89 -32.51 -22.86
N MET A 260 -19.04 -33.01 -21.95
CA MET A 260 -17.76 -33.64 -22.30
C MET A 260 -17.79 -35.18 -22.38
N GLY A 261 -18.98 -35.77 -22.49
CA GLY A 261 -19.18 -37.24 -22.43
C GLY A 261 -19.38 -37.96 -23.76
N MET A 262 -19.31 -37.29 -24.91
CA MET A 262 -19.77 -37.90 -26.18
C MET A 262 -18.86 -37.79 -27.39
N SER A 263 -17.61 -37.31 -27.27
CA SER A 263 -16.71 -37.20 -28.45
C SER A 263 -15.55 -38.22 -28.52
N ASP A 264 -15.33 -39.07 -27.50
CA ASP A 264 -14.18 -39.99 -27.48
C ASP A 264 -14.59 -41.47 -27.52
N ARG A 265 -15.54 -41.81 -28.40
CA ARG A 265 -15.70 -43.19 -28.89
C ARG A 265 -15.32 -43.27 -30.36
N HIS A 266 -14.06 -42.96 -30.65
CA HIS A 266 -13.35 -43.61 -31.73
C HIS A 266 -12.44 -44.66 -31.12
N GLU A 267 -12.92 -45.90 -31.13
CA GLU A 267 -12.05 -47.07 -31.08
C GLU A 267 -11.15 -47.07 -32.32
N PRO A 268 -9.84 -47.26 -32.15
CA PRO A 268 -9.03 -47.89 -33.18
C PRO A 268 -8.61 -49.27 -32.71
N GLY A 269 -9.12 -50.28 -33.40
CA GLY A 269 -8.28 -51.35 -33.94
C GLY A 269 -7.61 -52.30 -32.95
N SER A 270 -8.27 -53.45 -32.77
CA SER A 270 -7.61 -54.74 -32.69
C SER A 270 -6.42 -54.83 -33.66
N GLN A 271 -5.20 -54.95 -33.13
CA GLN A 271 -4.09 -55.70 -33.73
C GLN A 271 -3.09 -56.05 -32.62
N ALA A 272 -3.33 -57.19 -31.97
CA ALA A 272 -2.32 -57.92 -31.22
C ALA A 272 -2.39 -59.38 -31.69
N GLU A 273 -1.81 -59.65 -32.84
CA GLU A 273 -1.50 -61.01 -33.30
C GLU A 273 -0.20 -61.02 -34.12
N LEU A 274 0.73 -61.84 -33.62
CA LEU A 274 1.73 -62.63 -34.34
C LEU A 274 3.05 -62.00 -34.85
N CYS A 275 4.14 -62.59 -34.34
CA CYS A 275 5.54 -62.63 -34.78
C CYS A 275 6.45 -61.44 -34.47
#